data_AF-A0A950NI34-F1
#
_entry.id   AF-A0A950NI34-F1
#
_cell.length_a   1.000
_cell.length_b   1.000
_cell.length_c   1.000
_cell.angle_alpha   90.00
_cell.angle_beta   90.00
_cell.angle_gamma   90.00
#
_symmetry.space_group_name_H-M   'P 1'
#
loop_
_entity.id
_entity.type
_entity.pdbx_description
1 polymer ?
#
loop_
_entity_poly.entity_id
_entity_poly.type
_entity_poly.pdbx_seq_one_letter_code
_entity_poly.pdbx_strand_id
1 'polypeptide(L)'
;MNNSTTQTPASTRPLPQRGEMMNGAEILVASLEREGVEVIFAYPGGASMPIHQALTRSNKIRTILPRHEQGGVFAAGGYGRATGKAGVCMATSGPGATNLMTGIADAYMDSVPLVAITGQVPQEMIGRGAFQETDVFGMTLPVVKHSYLVMDIHEIPRVVKEAFHIAQTGRPGPVVIDIPKNIQNQSTQPVFPSEVNLRGYQLPPKADPVALNEVIGLIKSARRPMIYSGGGIITANAADELLEFAERAQIPVATTLMGIGGFPENHPLSLKWLGMHGTVYANCAVNEADLLLAFGVRFDDRVTGKVTKFAEHGTIVHIDIDYSELNKNKVVKLPVHSDIKYALSELNRLLRSGGHERVQAAFSANPEWFDQIKRWKKRYPLDFKDTEDVIQPQHVIKLLYELTRGDAIITTGVGQHQMWAGQYYNFSRPRQFLTSAGLGAMGFGFPSAMGAKVAHPDKQVVDIDGDGSFLMNVQELACAHIEGIAAKAIILNNQHLGMVVQWEDR
;
A
#
# COMPACT_ATOMS: atom_id res chain seq x y z
N MET A 1 -52.46 -17.34 -29.34
CA MET A 1 -51.56 -16.17 -29.21
C MET A 1 -50.64 -16.45 -28.06
N ASN A 2 -49.38 -16.75 -28.37
CA ASN A 2 -48.37 -17.20 -27.41
C ASN A 2 -47.79 -16.01 -26.64
N ASN A 3 -47.90 -16.05 -25.30
CA ASN A 3 -47.11 -15.21 -24.42
C ASN A 3 -45.68 -15.77 -24.35
N SER A 4 -44.75 -15.12 -25.05
CA SER A 4 -43.31 -15.36 -24.88
C SER A 4 -42.78 -14.51 -23.73
N THR A 5 -42.66 -15.11 -22.55
CA THR A 5 -41.84 -14.58 -21.45
C THR A 5 -40.37 -14.70 -21.86
N THR A 6 -39.75 -13.59 -22.20
CA THR A 6 -38.29 -13.47 -22.36
C THR A 6 -37.63 -13.68 -21.00
N GLN A 7 -37.12 -14.89 -20.77
CA GLN A 7 -36.15 -15.18 -19.72
C GLN A 7 -34.81 -14.56 -20.11
N THR A 8 -34.30 -13.68 -19.26
CA THR A 8 -32.92 -13.18 -19.31
C THR A 8 -31.97 -14.38 -19.22
N PRO A 9 -30.89 -14.47 -20.02
CA PRO A 9 -29.98 -15.60 -19.95
C PRO A 9 -29.31 -15.61 -18.58
N ALA A 10 -29.42 -16.72 -17.85
CA ALA A 10 -28.60 -16.95 -16.67
C ALA A 10 -27.13 -16.89 -17.09
N SER A 11 -26.38 -15.99 -16.47
CA SER A 11 -24.91 -15.94 -16.58
C SER A 11 -24.35 -17.33 -16.30
N THR A 12 -23.83 -17.99 -17.34
CA THR A 12 -23.12 -19.26 -17.25
C THR A 12 -21.83 -19.02 -16.46
N ARG A 13 -21.87 -19.33 -15.16
CA ARG A 13 -20.69 -19.28 -14.29
C ARG A 13 -19.63 -20.26 -14.81
N PRO A 14 -18.33 -19.89 -14.83
CA PRO A 14 -17.28 -20.81 -15.23
C PRO A 14 -17.27 -22.03 -14.30
N LEU A 15 -17.28 -23.24 -14.88
CA LEU A 15 -17.16 -24.48 -14.12
C LEU A 15 -15.71 -24.68 -13.63
N PRO A 16 -15.49 -25.38 -12.51
CA PRO A 16 -14.16 -25.79 -12.08
C PRO A 16 -13.42 -26.54 -13.20
N GLN A 17 -12.15 -26.21 -13.43
CA GLN A 17 -11.36 -26.79 -14.51
C GLN A 17 -10.49 -27.93 -13.98
N ARG A 18 -10.63 -29.15 -14.54
CA ARG A 18 -9.68 -30.25 -14.29
C ARG A 18 -8.39 -30.02 -15.09
N GLY A 19 -7.25 -30.09 -14.41
CA GLY A 19 -5.94 -30.06 -15.06
C GLY A 19 -5.47 -31.43 -15.54
N GLU A 20 -4.25 -31.47 -16.08
CA GLU A 20 -3.52 -32.71 -16.37
C GLU A 20 -2.88 -33.28 -15.10
N MET A 21 -2.26 -34.46 -15.16
CA MET A 21 -1.49 -34.98 -14.04
C MET A 21 -0.26 -34.10 -13.79
N MET A 22 -0.15 -33.54 -12.59
CA MET A 22 0.90 -32.58 -12.22
C MET A 22 1.38 -32.86 -10.80
N ASN A 23 2.65 -32.55 -10.51
CA ASN A 23 3.11 -32.54 -9.12
C ASN A 23 2.69 -31.27 -8.37
N GLY A 24 2.76 -31.28 -7.04
CA GLY A 24 2.32 -30.14 -6.22
C GLY A 24 3.02 -28.81 -6.57
N ALA A 25 4.30 -28.85 -6.89
CA ALA A 25 5.05 -27.67 -7.34
C ALA A 25 4.54 -27.12 -8.68
N GLU A 26 4.25 -27.99 -9.64
CA GLU A 26 3.67 -27.62 -10.94
C GLU A 26 2.24 -27.07 -10.78
N ILE A 27 1.44 -27.65 -9.88
CA ILE A 27 0.10 -27.17 -9.54
C ILE A 27 0.17 -25.76 -8.95
N LEU A 28 1.13 -25.49 -8.07
CA LEU A 28 1.35 -24.16 -7.49
C LEU A 28 1.67 -23.13 -8.59
N VAL A 29 2.67 -23.40 -9.43
CA VAL A 29 3.07 -22.50 -10.52
C VAL A 29 1.90 -22.26 -11.48
N ALA A 30 1.17 -23.32 -11.85
CA ALA A 30 0.00 -23.22 -12.71
C ALA A 30 -1.16 -22.44 -12.06
N SER A 31 -1.26 -22.45 -10.72
CA SER A 31 -2.23 -21.63 -9.98
C SER A 31 -1.81 -20.16 -9.97
N LEU A 32 -0.52 -19.85 -9.76
CA LEU A 32 0.01 -18.49 -9.85
C LEU A 32 -0.20 -17.89 -11.23
N GLU A 33 0.03 -18.66 -12.30
CA GLU A 33 -0.25 -18.22 -13.68
C GLU A 33 -1.74 -17.86 -13.90
N ARG A 34 -2.66 -18.60 -13.24
CA ARG A 34 -4.11 -18.34 -13.34
C ARG A 34 -4.55 -17.11 -12.56
N GLU A 35 -3.84 -16.76 -11.49
CA GLU A 35 -4.02 -15.49 -10.78
C GLU A 35 -3.33 -14.31 -11.47
N GLY A 36 -2.71 -14.54 -12.65
CA GLY A 36 -2.09 -13.49 -13.46
C GLY A 36 -0.75 -13.02 -12.92
N VAL A 37 -0.03 -13.88 -12.18
CA VAL A 37 1.33 -13.59 -11.75
C VAL A 37 2.25 -13.58 -12.97
N GLU A 38 2.97 -12.48 -13.16
CA GLU A 38 3.95 -12.28 -14.24
C GLU A 38 5.39 -12.31 -13.71
N VAL A 39 5.57 -12.00 -12.42
CA VAL A 39 6.87 -11.87 -11.75
C VAL A 39 6.80 -12.44 -10.35
N ILE A 40 7.83 -13.17 -9.95
CA ILE A 40 8.05 -13.63 -8.57
C ILE A 40 9.48 -13.33 -8.12
N PHE A 41 9.64 -12.84 -6.89
CA PHE A 41 10.94 -12.62 -6.26
C PHE A 41 11.27 -13.83 -5.37
N ALA A 42 12.10 -14.75 -5.85
CA ALA A 42 12.25 -16.06 -5.25
C ALA A 42 13.72 -16.43 -4.95
N TYR A 43 14.01 -16.78 -3.70
CA TYR A 43 15.32 -17.31 -3.30
C TYR A 43 15.25 -18.84 -3.11
N PRO A 44 16.15 -19.63 -3.72
CA PRO A 44 16.12 -21.09 -3.66
C PRO A 44 16.71 -21.67 -2.38
N GLY A 45 16.17 -22.82 -1.97
CA GLY A 45 16.76 -23.65 -0.94
C GLY A 45 16.18 -25.07 -0.93
N GLY A 46 16.67 -25.91 -0.02
CA GLY A 46 16.40 -27.35 -0.05
C GLY A 46 14.92 -27.73 0.06
N ALA A 47 14.11 -26.92 0.76
CA ALA A 47 12.68 -27.16 0.98
C ALA A 47 11.79 -26.53 -0.09
N SER A 48 12.29 -25.61 -0.92
CA SER A 48 11.55 -24.99 -2.03
C SER A 48 12.06 -25.40 -3.42
N MET A 49 13.09 -26.26 -3.49
CA MET A 49 13.71 -26.69 -4.75
C MET A 49 12.71 -27.25 -5.78
N PRO A 50 11.74 -28.11 -5.43
CA PRO A 50 10.73 -28.55 -6.40
C PRO A 50 9.95 -27.39 -7.05
N ILE A 51 9.60 -26.36 -6.28
CA ILE A 51 8.91 -25.16 -6.79
C ILE A 51 9.81 -24.38 -7.74
N HIS A 52 11.09 -24.19 -7.39
CA HIS A 52 12.06 -23.56 -8.30
C HIS A 52 12.21 -24.34 -9.61
N GLN A 53 12.23 -25.68 -9.57
CA GLN A 53 12.26 -26.52 -10.77
C GLN A 53 10.99 -26.41 -11.61
N ALA A 54 9.82 -26.19 -11.00
CA ALA A 54 8.59 -25.93 -11.74
C ALA A 54 8.59 -24.53 -12.37
N LEU A 55 9.14 -23.52 -11.69
CA LEU A 55 9.24 -22.15 -12.21
C LEU A 55 10.10 -22.06 -13.48
N THR A 56 11.17 -22.86 -13.61
CA THR A 56 11.99 -22.89 -14.84
C THR A 56 11.23 -23.41 -16.07
N ARG A 57 10.11 -24.10 -15.86
CA ARG A 57 9.23 -24.61 -16.93
C ARG A 57 8.10 -23.64 -17.29
N SER A 58 7.88 -22.60 -16.49
CA SER A 58 6.91 -21.56 -16.81
C SER A 58 7.47 -20.61 -17.85
N ASN A 59 6.69 -20.35 -18.90
CA ASN A 59 6.98 -19.32 -19.90
C ASN A 59 6.26 -17.99 -19.60
N LYS A 60 5.50 -17.91 -18.49
CA LYS A 60 4.70 -16.73 -18.13
C LYS A 60 5.25 -15.99 -16.92
N ILE A 61 5.85 -16.71 -15.98
CA ILE A 61 6.37 -16.14 -14.73
C ILE A 61 7.86 -15.92 -14.88
N ARG A 62 8.28 -14.65 -14.84
CA ARG A 62 9.69 -14.29 -14.66
C ARG A 62 10.07 -14.48 -13.19
N THR A 63 11.09 -15.30 -12.93
CA THR A 63 11.66 -15.47 -11.58
C THR A 63 12.87 -14.56 -11.43
N ILE A 64 12.81 -13.65 -10.46
CA ILE A 64 13.91 -12.75 -10.11
C ILE A 64 14.56 -13.27 -8.82
N LEU A 65 15.86 -13.50 -8.87
CA LEU A 65 16.64 -13.98 -7.72
C LEU A 65 17.15 -12.79 -6.89
N PRO A 66 16.57 -12.46 -5.72
CA PRO A 66 17.16 -11.46 -4.84
C PRO A 66 18.49 -11.97 -4.26
N ARG A 67 19.29 -11.11 -3.62
CA ARG A 67 20.53 -11.53 -2.93
C ARG A 67 20.33 -11.75 -1.43
N HIS A 68 19.14 -11.43 -0.93
CA HIS A 68 18.64 -11.78 0.39
C HIS A 68 17.11 -11.86 0.36
N GLU A 69 16.47 -12.77 1.11
CA GLU A 69 15.00 -12.90 1.08
C GLU A 69 14.28 -11.62 1.54
N GLN A 70 14.90 -10.85 2.45
CA GLN A 70 14.39 -9.53 2.84
C GLN A 70 14.31 -8.58 1.63
N GLY A 71 15.34 -8.57 0.77
CA GLY A 71 15.33 -7.84 -0.49
C GLY A 71 14.22 -8.33 -1.42
N GLY A 72 13.98 -9.65 -1.46
CA GLY A 72 12.89 -10.26 -2.23
C GLY A 72 11.50 -9.81 -1.78
N VAL A 73 11.21 -9.82 -0.48
CA VAL A 73 9.90 -9.38 0.05
C VAL A 73 9.69 -7.87 -0.09
N PHE A 74 10.73 -7.05 0.09
CA PHE A 74 10.62 -5.61 -0.17
C PHE A 74 10.43 -5.31 -1.65
N ALA A 75 11.10 -6.03 -2.56
CA ALA A 75 10.85 -5.90 -3.99
C ALA A 75 9.42 -6.31 -4.38
N ALA A 76 8.90 -7.40 -3.82
CA ALA A 76 7.50 -7.79 -3.99
C ALA A 76 6.53 -6.73 -3.43
N GLY A 77 6.82 -6.18 -2.25
CA GLY A 77 6.06 -5.07 -1.67
C GLY A 77 6.08 -3.81 -2.53
N GLY A 78 7.25 -3.43 -3.07
CA GLY A 78 7.41 -2.32 -4.01
C GLY A 78 6.60 -2.52 -5.30
N TYR A 79 6.63 -3.74 -5.86
CA TYR A 79 5.78 -4.13 -6.99
C TYR A 79 4.29 -3.97 -6.65
N GLY A 80 3.87 -4.43 -5.47
CA GLY A 80 2.47 -4.34 -5.04
C GLY A 80 2.00 -2.92 -4.80
N ARG A 81 2.82 -2.07 -4.16
CA ARG A 81 2.52 -0.64 -3.97
C ARG A 81 2.40 0.09 -5.32
N ALA A 82 3.29 -0.20 -6.27
CA ALA A 82 3.34 0.44 -7.58
C ALA A 82 2.20 0.04 -8.52
N THR A 83 1.64 -1.16 -8.37
CA THR A 83 0.61 -1.70 -9.29
C THR A 83 -0.79 -1.78 -8.67
N GLY A 84 -0.88 -1.91 -7.34
CA GLY A 84 -2.11 -2.27 -6.65
C GLY A 84 -2.48 -3.75 -6.76
N LYS A 85 -1.66 -4.58 -7.42
CA LYS A 85 -1.80 -6.04 -7.46
C LYS A 85 -0.97 -6.66 -6.34
N ALA A 86 -1.27 -7.91 -5.94
CA ALA A 86 -0.43 -8.61 -4.97
C ALA A 86 0.98 -8.84 -5.51
N GLY A 87 1.99 -8.36 -4.79
CA GLY A 87 3.38 -8.75 -5.01
C GLY A 87 3.62 -10.18 -4.54
N VAL A 88 4.47 -10.95 -5.24
CA VAL A 88 4.74 -12.35 -4.88
C VAL A 88 6.22 -12.53 -4.54
N CYS A 89 6.50 -13.04 -3.35
CA CYS A 89 7.84 -13.45 -2.95
C CYS A 89 7.86 -14.92 -2.53
N MET A 90 9.03 -15.56 -2.63
CA MET A 90 9.21 -16.95 -2.23
C MET A 90 10.56 -17.19 -1.53
N ALA A 91 10.53 -18.01 -0.48
CA ALA A 91 11.72 -18.48 0.22
C ALA A 91 11.67 -19.99 0.49
N THR A 92 12.81 -20.56 0.88
CA THR A 92 12.88 -21.91 1.49
C THR A 92 12.39 -21.90 2.94
N SER A 93 12.38 -23.05 3.60
CA SER A 93 12.06 -23.21 5.02
C SER A 93 13.07 -22.54 5.95
N GLY A 94 12.77 -22.53 7.24
CA GLY A 94 13.72 -22.12 8.28
C GLY A 94 14.24 -20.70 8.05
N PRO A 95 15.57 -20.51 7.84
CA PRO A 95 16.17 -19.19 7.72
C PRO A 95 15.57 -18.35 6.58
N GLY A 96 15.22 -18.99 5.45
CA GLY A 96 14.64 -18.26 4.32
C GLY A 96 13.29 -17.65 4.68
N ALA A 97 12.43 -18.43 5.32
CA ALA A 97 11.13 -17.95 5.80
C ALA A 97 11.28 -16.88 6.89
N THR A 98 12.21 -17.03 7.84
CA THR A 98 12.44 -16.01 8.87
C THR A 98 12.96 -14.68 8.31
N ASN A 99 13.70 -14.72 7.20
CA ASN A 99 14.19 -13.52 6.52
C ASN A 99 13.08 -12.70 5.82
N LEU A 100 11.88 -13.29 5.62
CA LEU A 100 10.71 -12.59 5.08
C LEU A 100 9.97 -11.75 6.14
N MET A 101 10.19 -12.02 7.43
CA MET A 101 9.38 -11.49 8.53
C MET A 101 9.22 -9.97 8.52
N THR A 102 10.31 -9.22 8.33
CA THR A 102 10.26 -7.75 8.31
C THR A 102 9.40 -7.23 7.17
N GLY A 103 9.49 -7.82 5.98
CA GLY A 103 8.69 -7.40 4.83
C GLY A 103 7.22 -7.81 4.92
N ILE A 104 6.93 -8.95 5.54
CA ILE A 104 5.56 -9.34 5.88
C ILE A 104 4.95 -8.32 6.85
N ALA A 105 5.66 -7.99 7.93
CA ALA A 105 5.20 -6.98 8.89
C ALA A 105 5.05 -5.59 8.26
N ASP A 106 5.96 -5.18 7.39
CA ASP A 106 5.85 -3.92 6.64
C ASP A 106 4.56 -3.88 5.80
N ALA A 107 4.33 -4.93 5.00
CA ALA A 107 3.14 -5.03 4.16
C ALA A 107 1.85 -5.03 4.98
N TYR A 108 1.83 -5.68 6.15
CA TYR A 108 0.68 -5.68 7.04
C TYR A 108 0.37 -4.30 7.61
N MET A 109 1.39 -3.62 8.15
CA MET A 109 1.23 -2.30 8.77
C MET A 109 0.79 -1.23 7.77
N ASP A 110 1.22 -1.35 6.52
CA ASP A 110 0.89 -0.41 5.43
C ASP A 110 -0.27 -0.87 4.54
N SER A 111 -0.89 -2.02 4.84
CA SER A 111 -2.03 -2.57 4.08
C SER A 111 -1.70 -2.80 2.59
N VAL A 112 -0.56 -3.44 2.33
CA VAL A 112 -0.05 -3.76 1.00
C VAL A 112 -0.44 -5.18 0.61
N PRO A 113 -1.03 -5.42 -0.56
CA PRO A 113 -1.32 -6.76 -1.04
C PRO A 113 -0.01 -7.50 -1.34
N LEU A 114 0.21 -8.63 -0.67
CA LEU A 114 1.41 -9.46 -0.81
C LEU A 114 1.04 -10.95 -0.63
N VAL A 115 1.64 -11.83 -1.42
CA VAL A 115 1.59 -13.29 -1.20
C VAL A 115 3.01 -13.80 -1.00
N ALA A 116 3.30 -14.30 0.19
CA ALA A 116 4.59 -14.87 0.57
C ALA A 116 4.50 -16.39 0.59
N ILE A 117 5.32 -17.06 -0.22
CA ILE A 117 5.34 -18.52 -0.34
C ILE A 117 6.59 -19.06 0.35
N THR A 118 6.43 -20.05 1.22
CA THR A 118 7.55 -20.70 1.89
C THR A 118 7.53 -22.20 1.64
N GLY A 119 8.70 -22.76 1.34
CA GLY A 119 8.90 -24.20 1.46
C GLY A 119 8.94 -24.60 2.93
N GLN A 120 8.50 -25.81 3.26
CA GLN A 120 8.55 -26.36 4.62
C GLN A 120 9.16 -27.77 4.61
N VAL A 121 9.61 -28.24 5.78
CA VAL A 121 10.00 -29.65 5.99
C VAL A 121 8.84 -30.60 5.62
N PRO A 122 9.11 -31.88 5.31
CA PRO A 122 8.05 -32.87 5.10
C PRO A 122 7.08 -32.92 6.29
N GLN A 123 5.80 -33.16 6.02
CA GLN A 123 4.73 -33.10 7.03
C GLN A 123 5.03 -33.95 8.27
N GLU A 124 5.58 -35.15 8.08
CA GLU A 124 5.92 -36.08 9.17
C GLU A 124 7.04 -35.59 10.09
N MET A 125 7.78 -34.55 9.66
CA MET A 125 8.86 -33.93 10.40
C MET A 125 8.46 -32.62 11.11
N ILE A 126 7.27 -32.07 10.83
CA ILE A 126 6.77 -30.87 11.50
C ILE A 126 6.58 -31.16 13.00
N GLY A 127 7.05 -30.25 13.84
CA GLY A 127 7.08 -30.31 15.30
C GLY A 127 8.23 -31.11 15.89
N ARG A 128 9.22 -31.56 15.09
CA ARG A 128 10.26 -32.51 15.55
C ARG A 128 11.65 -31.90 15.70
N GLY A 129 11.83 -30.61 15.42
CA GLY A 129 13.15 -29.98 15.42
C GLY A 129 14.00 -30.44 14.23
N ALA A 130 13.36 -30.62 13.07
CA ALA A 130 14.01 -31.06 11.86
C ALA A 130 14.98 -29.99 11.29
N PHE A 131 15.88 -30.41 10.40
CA PHE A 131 16.81 -29.49 9.76
C PHE A 131 16.07 -28.40 8.97
N GLN A 132 16.39 -27.14 9.27
CA GLN A 132 15.74 -25.95 8.71
C GLN A 132 14.21 -25.92 8.91
N GLU A 133 13.72 -26.49 10.01
CA GLU A 133 12.33 -26.33 10.45
C GLU A 133 12.15 -25.00 11.20
N THR A 134 11.06 -24.30 10.94
CA THR A 134 10.61 -23.15 11.75
C THR A 134 9.09 -23.04 11.66
N ASP A 135 8.45 -22.66 12.77
CA ASP A 135 7.01 -22.38 12.84
C ASP A 135 6.70 -21.00 12.23
N VAL A 136 6.75 -20.93 10.89
CA VAL A 136 6.44 -19.72 10.12
C VAL A 136 5.02 -19.24 10.40
N PHE A 137 4.08 -20.17 10.61
CA PHE A 137 2.70 -19.86 10.94
C PHE A 137 2.60 -19.10 12.26
N GLY A 138 3.16 -19.64 13.34
CA GLY A 138 3.16 -19.00 14.66
C GLY A 138 3.92 -17.68 14.68
N MET A 139 5.04 -17.59 13.95
CA MET A 139 5.84 -16.37 13.87
C MET A 139 5.13 -15.22 13.15
N THR A 140 4.38 -15.52 12.09
CA THR A 140 3.73 -14.50 11.23
C THR A 140 2.36 -14.07 11.74
N LEU A 141 1.71 -14.85 12.62
CA LEU A 141 0.34 -14.62 13.08
C LEU A 141 0.00 -13.17 13.51
N PRO A 142 0.88 -12.42 14.22
CA PRO A 142 0.57 -11.04 14.64
C PRO A 142 0.67 -9.99 13.53
N VAL A 143 1.29 -10.35 12.41
CA VAL A 143 1.71 -9.42 11.35
C VAL A 143 1.33 -9.91 9.96
N VAL A 144 0.30 -10.75 9.87
CA VAL A 144 -0.20 -11.31 8.61
C VAL A 144 -1.71 -11.15 8.54
N LYS A 145 -2.25 -10.95 7.34
CA LYS A 145 -3.71 -10.91 7.14
C LYS A 145 -4.31 -12.31 7.25
N HIS A 146 -3.62 -13.30 6.68
CA HIS A 146 -3.98 -14.71 6.79
C HIS A 146 -2.80 -15.63 6.47
N SER A 147 -2.83 -16.87 6.94
CA SER A 147 -1.79 -17.86 6.67
C SER A 147 -2.39 -19.23 6.38
N TYR A 148 -1.73 -19.98 5.49
CA TYR A 148 -2.06 -21.36 5.17
C TYR A 148 -0.84 -22.25 5.41
N LEU A 149 -1.06 -23.40 6.04
CA LEU A 149 -0.16 -24.55 5.98
C LEU A 149 -0.84 -25.60 5.09
N VAL A 150 -0.28 -25.87 3.92
CA VAL A 150 -0.89 -26.79 2.95
C VAL A 150 -0.64 -28.23 3.38
N MET A 151 -1.70 -28.95 3.72
CA MET A 151 -1.59 -30.32 4.25
C MET A 151 -2.01 -31.40 3.24
N ASP A 152 -2.60 -31.01 2.11
CA ASP A 152 -2.96 -31.91 1.02
C ASP A 152 -2.71 -31.21 -0.32
N ILE A 153 -2.12 -31.93 -1.28
CA ILE A 153 -1.86 -31.46 -2.64
C ILE A 153 -3.13 -30.93 -3.35
N HIS A 154 -4.30 -31.50 -3.05
CA HIS A 154 -5.58 -31.07 -3.60
C HIS A 154 -6.01 -29.67 -3.16
N GLU A 155 -5.42 -29.13 -2.09
CA GLU A 155 -5.75 -27.80 -1.58
C GLU A 155 -5.02 -26.68 -2.31
N ILE A 156 -3.88 -26.96 -2.96
CA ILE A 156 -3.02 -25.93 -3.56
C ILE A 156 -3.82 -24.96 -4.46
N PRO A 157 -4.66 -25.41 -5.41
CA PRO A 157 -5.41 -24.49 -6.26
C PRO A 157 -6.37 -23.58 -5.49
N ARG A 158 -7.03 -24.12 -4.46
CA ARG A 158 -7.97 -23.38 -3.61
C ARG A 158 -7.22 -22.36 -2.76
N VAL A 159 -6.15 -22.80 -2.09
CA VAL A 159 -5.34 -21.96 -1.19
C VAL A 159 -4.75 -20.77 -1.94
N VAL A 160 -4.19 -20.99 -3.14
CA VAL A 160 -3.63 -19.89 -3.94
C VAL A 160 -4.73 -18.89 -4.31
N LYS A 161 -5.87 -19.37 -4.82
CA LYS A 161 -6.99 -18.51 -5.20
C LYS A 161 -7.56 -17.71 -4.02
N GLU A 162 -7.72 -18.35 -2.86
CA GLU A 162 -8.12 -17.68 -1.63
C GLU A 162 -7.07 -16.66 -1.16
N ALA A 163 -5.78 -17.00 -1.21
CA ALA A 163 -4.71 -16.12 -0.78
C ALA A 163 -4.66 -14.82 -1.59
N PHE A 164 -4.79 -14.89 -2.92
CA PHE A 164 -4.86 -13.69 -3.76
C PHE A 164 -6.14 -12.89 -3.54
N HIS A 165 -7.27 -13.56 -3.29
CA HIS A 165 -8.52 -12.89 -2.94
C HIS A 165 -8.42 -12.15 -1.61
N ILE A 166 -7.90 -12.80 -0.56
CA ILE A 166 -7.70 -12.21 0.76
C ILE A 166 -6.67 -11.08 0.69
N ALA A 167 -5.53 -11.28 0.03
CA ALA A 167 -4.48 -10.27 -0.02
C ALA A 167 -4.95 -8.94 -0.62
N GLN A 168 -5.89 -8.98 -1.58
CA GLN A 168 -6.27 -7.81 -2.39
C GLN A 168 -7.64 -7.19 -2.04
N THR A 169 -8.56 -7.95 -1.44
CA THR A 169 -9.91 -7.44 -1.13
C THR A 169 -10.03 -6.90 0.30
N GLY A 170 -11.07 -6.12 0.59
CA GLY A 170 -11.20 -5.45 1.89
C GLY A 170 -10.04 -4.49 2.15
N ARG A 171 -9.53 -4.46 3.38
CA ARG A 171 -8.22 -3.87 3.67
C ARG A 171 -7.12 -4.82 3.18
N PRO A 172 -6.29 -4.47 2.18
CA PRO A 172 -5.27 -5.39 1.67
C PRO A 172 -4.21 -5.71 2.71
N GLY A 173 -3.48 -6.80 2.50
CA GLY A 173 -2.42 -7.22 3.40
C GLY A 173 -1.72 -8.49 2.94
N PRO A 174 -0.65 -8.90 3.65
CA PRO A 174 0.12 -10.07 3.30
C PRO A 174 -0.62 -11.36 3.65
N VAL A 175 -0.51 -12.36 2.77
CA VAL A 175 -0.93 -13.74 3.04
C VAL A 175 0.26 -14.67 2.88
N VAL A 176 0.45 -15.58 3.83
CA VAL A 176 1.52 -16.58 3.80
C VAL A 176 0.97 -17.94 3.37
N ILE A 177 1.67 -18.62 2.46
CA ILE A 177 1.38 -19.98 2.03
C ILE A 177 2.61 -20.86 2.30
N ASP A 178 2.54 -21.69 3.33
CA ASP A 178 3.61 -22.61 3.73
C ASP A 178 3.35 -24.01 3.18
N ILE A 179 4.31 -24.57 2.43
CA ILE A 179 4.12 -25.78 1.64
C ILE A 179 5.19 -26.84 1.96
N PRO A 180 4.82 -27.94 2.65
CA PRO A 180 5.72 -29.06 2.93
C PRO A 180 6.33 -29.69 1.68
N LYS A 181 7.62 -30.03 1.73
CA LYS A 181 8.35 -30.60 0.59
C LYS A 181 7.74 -31.89 0.05
N ASN A 182 7.18 -32.74 0.90
CA ASN A 182 6.51 -33.97 0.44
C ASN A 182 5.24 -33.64 -0.38
N ILE A 183 4.47 -32.61 -0.02
CA ILE A 183 3.31 -32.14 -0.80
C ILE A 183 3.73 -31.61 -2.17
N GLN A 184 4.85 -30.88 -2.25
CA GLN A 184 5.37 -30.37 -3.52
C GLN A 184 5.71 -31.48 -4.53
N ASN A 185 6.12 -32.66 -4.04
CA ASN A 185 6.55 -33.79 -4.86
C ASN A 185 5.44 -34.81 -5.17
N GLN A 186 4.34 -34.81 -4.42
CA GLN A 186 3.18 -35.64 -4.72
C GLN A 186 2.61 -35.26 -6.08
N SER A 187 1.92 -36.20 -6.75
CA SER A 187 1.29 -35.97 -8.04
C SER A 187 -0.20 -36.27 -7.97
N THR A 188 -1.00 -35.42 -8.61
CA THR A 188 -2.44 -35.61 -8.71
C THR A 188 -3.00 -34.91 -9.95
N GLN A 189 -4.28 -35.14 -10.24
CA GLN A 189 -5.02 -34.33 -11.20
C GLN A 189 -5.69 -33.15 -10.45
N PRO A 190 -5.23 -31.90 -10.61
CA PRO A 190 -5.76 -30.77 -9.87
C PRO A 190 -7.14 -30.33 -10.39
N VAL A 191 -7.93 -29.74 -9.50
CA VAL A 191 -9.17 -29.04 -9.84
C VAL A 191 -8.98 -27.57 -9.50
N PHE A 192 -8.98 -26.70 -10.51
CA PHE A 192 -8.83 -25.27 -10.32
C PHE A 192 -10.20 -24.62 -10.05
N PRO A 193 -10.40 -23.97 -8.90
CA PRO A 193 -11.68 -23.35 -8.58
C PRO A 193 -11.93 -22.09 -9.42
N SER A 194 -13.19 -21.88 -9.78
CA SER A 194 -13.63 -20.66 -10.48
C SER A 194 -13.99 -19.53 -9.52
N GLU A 195 -14.56 -19.86 -8.35
CA GLU A 195 -15.02 -18.93 -7.31
C GLU A 195 -14.24 -19.12 -6.00
N VAL A 196 -14.22 -18.07 -5.17
CA VAL A 196 -13.71 -18.10 -3.79
C VAL A 196 -14.92 -18.08 -2.85
N ASN A 197 -14.96 -19.02 -1.91
CA ASN A 197 -15.98 -19.06 -0.87
C ASN A 197 -15.33 -19.22 0.50
N LEU A 198 -15.12 -18.09 1.17
CA LEU A 198 -14.48 -18.02 2.47
C LEU A 198 -15.53 -17.77 3.55
N ARG A 199 -15.77 -18.78 4.40
CA ARG A 199 -16.72 -18.66 5.51
C ARG A 199 -16.30 -17.54 6.45
N GLY A 200 -17.18 -16.57 6.68
CA GLY A 200 -16.96 -15.46 7.61
C GLY A 200 -16.18 -14.28 7.03
N TYR A 201 -15.58 -14.41 5.84
CA TYR A 201 -14.96 -13.30 5.14
C TYR A 201 -15.99 -12.65 4.21
N GLN A 202 -16.44 -11.46 4.57
CA GLN A 202 -17.40 -10.69 3.78
C GLN A 202 -16.71 -9.49 3.15
N LEU A 203 -17.02 -9.23 1.89
CA LEU A 203 -16.57 -7.99 1.26
C LEU A 203 -17.23 -6.79 1.96
N PRO A 204 -16.48 -5.70 2.16
CA PRO A 204 -16.98 -4.52 2.88
C PRO A 204 -18.28 -3.98 2.27
N PRO A 205 -19.20 -3.48 3.11
CA PRO A 205 -20.47 -2.97 2.65
C PRO A 205 -20.32 -1.66 1.89
N LYS A 206 -21.35 -1.30 1.15
CA LYS A 206 -21.54 0.02 0.57
C LYS A 206 -22.14 0.95 1.63
N ALA A 207 -21.66 2.18 1.72
CA ALA A 207 -22.21 3.19 2.62
C ALA A 207 -23.73 3.33 2.49
N ASP A 208 -24.42 3.50 3.63
CA ASP A 208 -25.84 3.82 3.71
C ASP A 208 -26.11 5.21 3.11
N PRO A 209 -27.07 5.36 2.16
CA PRO A 209 -27.49 6.65 1.65
C PRO A 209 -27.85 7.68 2.73
N VAL A 210 -28.41 7.26 3.87
CA VAL A 210 -28.74 8.16 4.99
C VAL A 210 -27.47 8.78 5.58
N ALA A 211 -26.45 7.96 5.84
CA ALA A 211 -25.17 8.44 6.35
C ALA A 211 -24.49 9.42 5.37
N LEU A 212 -24.55 9.13 4.07
CA LEU A 212 -23.97 10.03 3.06
C LEU A 212 -24.72 11.37 2.95
N ASN A 213 -26.06 11.38 3.11
CA ASN A 213 -26.81 12.62 3.20
C ASN A 213 -26.47 13.42 4.47
N GLU A 214 -26.22 12.76 5.59
CA GLU A 214 -25.74 13.41 6.81
C GLU A 214 -24.37 14.08 6.59
N VAL A 215 -23.45 13.43 5.87
CA VAL A 215 -22.17 14.05 5.47
C VAL A 215 -22.41 15.34 4.67
N ILE A 216 -23.32 15.34 3.69
CA ILE A 216 -23.67 16.55 2.93
C ILE A 216 -24.27 17.64 3.84
N GLY A 217 -25.11 17.26 4.80
CA GLY A 217 -25.67 18.18 5.80
C GLY A 217 -24.59 18.84 6.66
N LEU A 218 -23.62 18.06 7.15
CA LEU A 218 -22.48 18.55 7.91
C LEU A 218 -21.64 19.54 7.09
N ILE A 219 -21.34 19.21 5.83
CA ILE A 219 -20.59 20.09 4.92
C ILE A 219 -21.29 21.43 4.73
N LYS A 220 -22.62 21.44 4.54
CA LYS A 220 -23.40 22.68 4.38
C LYS A 220 -23.36 23.59 5.62
N SER A 221 -23.22 23.00 6.81
CA SER A 221 -23.16 23.74 8.07
C SER A 221 -21.76 24.21 8.48
N ALA A 222 -20.72 23.63 7.88
CA ALA A 222 -19.33 23.87 8.25
C ALA A 222 -18.80 25.19 7.70
N ARG A 223 -18.08 25.94 8.53
CA ARG A 223 -17.38 27.19 8.17
C ARG A 223 -15.90 26.96 7.90
N ARG A 224 -15.30 25.94 8.52
CA ARG A 224 -13.89 25.58 8.38
C ARG A 224 -13.73 24.08 8.09
N PRO A 225 -14.33 23.56 7.00
CA PRO A 225 -14.18 22.16 6.66
C PRO A 225 -12.77 21.85 6.15
N MET A 226 -12.32 20.61 6.37
CA MET A 226 -11.07 20.10 5.84
C MET A 226 -11.17 18.60 5.55
N ILE A 227 -10.52 18.16 4.48
CA ILE A 227 -10.32 16.74 4.18
C ILE A 227 -8.98 16.26 4.75
N TYR A 228 -9.03 15.16 5.49
CA TYR A 228 -7.90 14.40 5.98
C TYR A 228 -7.87 13.04 5.27
N SER A 229 -7.00 12.92 4.26
CA SER A 229 -6.97 11.79 3.33
C SER A 229 -5.77 10.87 3.58
N GLY A 230 -5.97 9.56 3.55
CA GLY A 230 -4.89 8.58 3.79
C GLY A 230 -4.61 7.64 2.63
N GLY A 231 -3.84 6.59 2.92
CA GLY A 231 -3.47 5.54 1.96
C GLY A 231 -4.68 4.77 1.41
N GLY A 232 -5.83 4.78 2.11
CA GLY A 232 -7.06 4.16 1.62
C GLY A 232 -7.53 4.74 0.27
N ILE A 233 -7.25 6.02 -0.02
CA ILE A 233 -7.55 6.64 -1.32
C ILE A 233 -6.71 6.04 -2.44
N ILE A 234 -5.42 5.81 -2.19
CA ILE A 234 -4.51 5.18 -3.16
C ILE A 234 -4.93 3.73 -3.38
N THR A 235 -5.14 3.00 -2.29
CA THR A 235 -5.49 1.57 -2.32
C THR A 235 -6.80 1.30 -3.06
N ALA A 236 -7.84 2.10 -2.81
CA ALA A 236 -9.13 1.98 -3.47
C ALA A 236 -9.14 2.52 -4.92
N ASN A 237 -8.03 3.09 -5.40
CA ASN A 237 -7.97 3.83 -6.67
C ASN A 237 -9.04 4.94 -6.74
N ALA A 238 -9.12 5.77 -5.69
CA ALA A 238 -10.15 6.78 -5.47
C ALA A 238 -9.66 8.23 -5.67
N ALA A 239 -8.49 8.42 -6.28
CA ALA A 239 -7.86 9.74 -6.41
C ALA A 239 -8.69 10.71 -7.27
N ASP A 240 -9.29 10.22 -8.36
CA ASP A 240 -10.14 11.04 -9.24
C ASP A 240 -11.44 11.44 -8.54
N GLU A 241 -12.05 10.51 -7.81
CA GLU A 241 -13.26 10.75 -7.02
C GLU A 241 -12.99 11.75 -5.89
N LEU A 242 -11.84 11.66 -5.23
CA LEU A 242 -11.41 12.63 -4.22
C LEU A 242 -11.20 14.02 -4.82
N LEU A 243 -10.54 14.10 -5.99
CA LEU A 243 -10.32 15.37 -6.69
C LEU A 243 -11.65 16.04 -7.05
N GLU A 244 -12.57 15.29 -7.66
CA GLU A 244 -13.89 15.80 -7.99
C GLU A 244 -14.64 16.26 -6.72
N PHE A 245 -14.57 15.49 -5.63
CA PHE A 245 -15.22 15.83 -4.38
C PHE A 245 -14.68 17.12 -3.78
N ALA A 246 -13.35 17.26 -3.70
CA ALA A 246 -12.71 18.45 -3.17
C ALA A 246 -13.04 19.70 -4.01
N GLU A 247 -13.08 19.59 -5.33
CA GLU A 247 -13.42 20.72 -6.23
C GLU A 247 -14.89 21.12 -6.18
N ARG A 248 -15.83 20.17 -6.05
CA ARG A 248 -17.26 20.46 -5.92
C ARG A 248 -17.59 21.04 -4.55
N ALA A 249 -17.04 20.43 -3.50
CA ALA A 249 -17.26 20.88 -2.12
C ALA A 249 -16.42 22.13 -1.78
N GLN A 250 -15.38 22.42 -2.58
CA GLN A 250 -14.41 23.48 -2.34
C GLN A 250 -13.76 23.36 -0.94
N ILE A 251 -13.27 22.17 -0.60
CA ILE A 251 -12.69 21.87 0.72
C ILE A 251 -11.18 21.64 0.58
N PRO A 252 -10.33 22.28 1.41
CA PRO A 252 -8.89 22.03 1.41
C PRO A 252 -8.55 20.60 1.85
N VAL A 253 -7.50 20.03 1.26
CA VAL A 253 -7.11 18.63 1.44
C VAL A 253 -5.72 18.54 2.04
N ALA A 254 -5.56 17.85 3.18
CA ALA A 254 -4.26 17.34 3.60
C ALA A 254 -4.21 15.82 3.54
N THR A 255 -3.04 15.28 3.22
CA THR A 255 -2.81 13.83 3.14
C THR A 255 -1.99 13.32 4.34
N THR A 256 -2.11 12.04 4.69
CA THR A 256 -1.05 11.37 5.47
C THR A 256 0.20 11.18 4.61
N LEU A 257 1.31 10.75 5.20
CA LEU A 257 2.49 10.28 4.46
C LEU A 257 2.11 9.17 3.45
N MET A 258 1.25 8.24 3.86
CA MET A 258 0.74 7.15 3.01
C MET A 258 -0.27 7.60 1.96
N GLY A 259 -0.84 8.80 2.10
CA GLY A 259 -1.79 9.39 1.15
C GLY A 259 -1.15 10.31 0.11
N ILE A 260 0.17 10.52 0.18
CA ILE A 260 0.89 11.39 -0.78
C ILE A 260 0.67 10.89 -2.21
N GLY A 261 0.29 11.82 -3.10
CA GLY A 261 -0.10 11.52 -4.48
C GLY A 261 -1.58 11.12 -4.65
N GLY A 262 -2.31 10.82 -3.58
CA GLY A 262 -3.76 10.61 -3.62
C GLY A 262 -4.55 11.88 -3.95
N PHE A 263 -3.95 13.06 -3.75
CA PHE A 263 -4.43 14.36 -4.20
C PHE A 263 -3.24 15.16 -4.76
N PRO A 264 -3.38 15.91 -5.89
CA PRO A 264 -2.23 16.59 -6.48
C PRO A 264 -1.68 17.70 -5.60
N GLU A 265 -0.40 17.64 -5.22
CA GLU A 265 0.19 18.58 -4.28
C GLU A 265 0.34 20.01 -4.82
N ASN A 266 0.38 20.16 -6.15
CA ASN A 266 0.38 21.45 -6.82
C ASN A 266 -1.03 22.07 -6.93
N HIS A 267 -2.08 21.32 -6.57
CA HIS A 267 -3.45 21.84 -6.64
C HIS A 267 -3.67 22.92 -5.56
N PRO A 268 -4.39 24.02 -5.87
CA PRO A 268 -4.62 25.12 -4.92
C PRO A 268 -5.27 24.70 -3.57
N LEU A 269 -6.12 23.67 -3.59
CA LEU A 269 -6.73 23.08 -2.37
C LEU A 269 -5.78 22.23 -1.54
N SER A 270 -4.60 21.86 -2.07
CA SER A 270 -3.66 21.02 -1.34
C SER A 270 -3.02 21.78 -0.18
N LEU A 271 -3.01 21.15 0.99
CA LEU A 271 -2.26 21.54 2.16
C LEU A 271 -0.99 20.66 2.30
N LYS A 272 -0.62 19.90 1.28
CA LYS A 272 0.37 18.80 1.35
C LYS A 272 -0.01 17.84 2.49
N TRP A 273 0.96 17.30 3.20
CA TRP A 273 0.71 16.34 4.28
C TRP A 273 0.83 16.98 5.67
N LEU A 274 0.14 16.37 6.63
CA LEU A 274 0.07 16.76 8.04
C LEU A 274 0.78 15.75 8.96
N GLY A 275 0.95 16.12 10.23
CA GLY A 275 1.56 15.29 11.26
C GLY A 275 2.90 15.85 11.75
N MET A 276 3.67 15.02 12.45
CA MET A 276 4.93 15.36 13.13
C MET A 276 5.93 16.12 12.24
N HIS A 277 6.05 15.73 10.97
CA HIS A 277 6.89 16.39 9.96
C HIS A 277 6.08 16.99 8.81
N GLY A 278 4.76 17.09 8.97
CA GLY A 278 3.87 17.72 8.02
C GLY A 278 4.00 19.23 8.01
N THR A 279 3.27 19.87 7.11
CA THR A 279 3.33 21.33 6.98
C THR A 279 2.60 22.01 8.14
N VAL A 280 3.13 23.16 8.57
CA VAL A 280 2.51 23.94 9.65
C VAL A 280 1.08 24.32 9.29
N TYR A 281 0.83 24.74 8.05
CA TYR A 281 -0.50 25.13 7.60
C TYR A 281 -1.49 23.95 7.55
N ALA A 282 -1.06 22.71 7.27
CA ALA A 282 -1.94 21.55 7.36
C ALA A 282 -2.30 21.23 8.83
N ASN A 283 -1.31 21.27 9.73
CA ASN A 283 -1.51 21.02 11.16
C ASN A 283 -2.42 22.10 11.80
N CYS A 284 -2.19 23.38 11.50
CA CYS A 284 -3.08 24.46 11.92
C CYS A 284 -4.49 24.28 11.36
N ALA A 285 -4.61 23.88 10.09
CA ALA A 285 -5.92 23.68 9.48
C ALA A 285 -6.74 22.60 10.18
N VAL A 286 -6.13 21.46 10.53
CA VAL A 286 -6.81 20.41 11.30
C VAL A 286 -7.17 20.86 12.71
N ASN A 287 -6.30 21.64 13.37
CA ASN A 287 -6.56 22.13 14.72
C ASN A 287 -7.78 23.07 14.77
N GLU A 288 -7.93 23.94 13.76
CA GLU A 288 -8.99 24.94 13.70
C GLU A 288 -10.26 24.48 12.96
N ALA A 289 -10.22 23.31 12.32
CA ALA A 289 -11.34 22.78 11.55
C ALA A 289 -12.57 22.54 12.44
N ASP A 290 -13.74 22.97 11.99
CA ASP A 290 -15.02 22.65 12.63
C ASP A 290 -15.66 21.37 12.06
N LEU A 291 -15.19 20.93 10.89
CA LEU A 291 -15.51 19.65 10.27
C LEU A 291 -14.25 19.01 9.67
N LEU A 292 -13.90 17.82 10.15
CA LEU A 292 -12.82 17.00 9.62
C LEU A 292 -13.40 15.77 8.91
N LEU A 293 -13.14 15.67 7.60
CA LEU A 293 -13.52 14.55 6.75
C LEU A 293 -12.35 13.58 6.63
N ALA A 294 -12.31 12.58 7.52
CA ALA A 294 -11.27 11.57 7.60
C ALA A 294 -11.55 10.40 6.63
N PHE A 295 -10.84 10.37 5.51
CA PHE A 295 -11.09 9.43 4.41
C PHE A 295 -9.93 8.45 4.22
N GLY A 296 -10.17 7.17 4.53
CA GLY A 296 -9.19 6.09 4.37
C GLY A 296 -7.92 6.29 5.22
N VAL A 297 -8.12 6.65 6.49
CA VAL A 297 -7.07 6.98 7.48
C VAL A 297 -7.26 6.16 8.75
N ARG A 298 -6.16 5.92 9.49
CA ARG A 298 -6.15 5.13 10.74
C ARG A 298 -5.88 5.93 12.02
N PHE A 299 -5.86 7.26 11.94
CA PHE A 299 -5.55 8.15 13.07
C PHE A 299 -4.29 7.72 13.85
N ASP A 300 -3.18 7.53 13.13
CA ASP A 300 -1.91 7.14 13.75
C ASP A 300 -1.31 8.27 14.62
N ASP A 301 -0.42 7.89 15.52
CA ASP A 301 0.23 8.80 16.47
C ASP A 301 1.20 9.78 15.81
N ARG A 302 1.78 9.44 14.66
CA ARG A 302 2.66 10.34 13.91
C ARG A 302 1.90 11.48 13.26
N VAL A 303 0.62 11.28 12.96
CA VAL A 303 -0.29 12.36 12.54
C VAL A 303 -0.93 13.06 13.74
N THR A 304 -1.51 12.28 14.66
CA THR A 304 -2.38 12.84 15.70
C THR A 304 -1.63 13.43 16.89
N GLY A 305 -0.39 12.99 17.13
CA GLY A 305 0.34 13.28 18.37
C GLY A 305 -0.49 12.87 19.58
N LYS A 306 -0.82 13.83 20.44
CA LYS A 306 -1.77 13.59 21.53
C LYS A 306 -3.19 13.53 20.97
N VAL A 307 -3.71 12.32 20.78
CA VAL A 307 -5.03 12.05 20.16
C VAL A 307 -6.18 12.86 20.76
N THR A 308 -6.17 13.13 22.07
CA THR A 308 -7.21 13.94 22.72
C THR A 308 -7.20 15.41 22.29
N LYS A 309 -6.06 15.93 21.82
CA LYS A 309 -5.89 17.28 21.29
C LYS A 309 -6.05 17.37 19.78
N PHE A 310 -5.99 16.25 19.06
CA PHE A 310 -6.20 16.23 17.62
C PHE A 310 -7.66 16.56 17.26
N ALA A 311 -7.90 17.63 16.50
CA ALA A 311 -9.23 18.10 16.13
C ALA A 311 -10.21 18.18 17.32
N GLU A 312 -9.76 18.76 18.45
CA GLU A 312 -10.46 18.76 19.75
C GLU A 312 -11.88 19.34 19.68
N HIS A 313 -12.10 20.35 18.83
CA HIS A 313 -13.37 21.09 18.74
C HIS A 313 -14.16 20.80 17.46
N GLY A 314 -13.61 19.99 16.56
CA GLY A 314 -14.21 19.70 15.25
C GLY A 314 -15.15 18.50 15.29
N THR A 315 -16.16 18.53 14.43
CA THR A 315 -16.96 17.34 14.10
C THR A 315 -16.15 16.44 13.17
N ILE A 316 -16.04 15.15 13.48
CA ILE A 316 -15.28 14.21 12.65
C ILE A 316 -16.22 13.22 11.96
N VAL A 317 -16.09 13.13 10.63
CA VAL A 317 -16.64 12.03 9.82
C VAL A 317 -15.49 11.11 9.47
N HIS A 318 -15.62 9.80 9.69
CA HIS A 318 -14.58 8.83 9.34
C HIS A 318 -15.16 7.77 8.42
N ILE A 319 -14.62 7.70 7.20
CA ILE A 319 -14.97 6.66 6.23
C ILE A 319 -13.79 5.72 6.08
N ASP A 320 -13.99 4.46 6.45
CA ASP A 320 -12.99 3.41 6.32
C ASP A 320 -13.61 2.09 5.89
N ILE A 321 -12.81 1.28 5.20
CA ILE A 321 -13.17 -0.04 4.71
C ILE A 321 -13.03 -1.11 5.81
N ASP A 322 -12.24 -0.83 6.85
CA ASP A 322 -12.00 -1.70 7.98
C ASP A 322 -12.79 -1.22 9.19
N TYR A 323 -13.83 -1.97 9.56
CA TYR A 323 -14.65 -1.67 10.72
C TYR A 323 -13.83 -1.52 12.01
N SER A 324 -12.72 -2.25 12.15
CA SER A 324 -11.87 -2.20 13.33
C SER A 324 -11.04 -0.91 13.47
N GLU A 325 -10.93 -0.12 12.40
CA GLU A 325 -10.30 1.21 12.43
C GLU A 325 -11.25 2.31 12.91
N LEU A 326 -12.56 2.11 12.76
CA LEU A 326 -13.57 3.07 13.18
C LEU A 326 -13.62 3.16 14.71
N ASN A 327 -13.49 4.37 15.24
CA ASN A 327 -13.47 4.66 16.69
C ASN A 327 -12.33 3.99 17.48
N LYS A 328 -11.30 3.45 16.81
CA LYS A 328 -10.18 2.78 17.50
C LYS A 328 -9.34 3.75 18.33
N ASN A 329 -8.78 4.76 17.68
CA ASN A 329 -7.92 5.75 18.35
C ASN A 329 -8.70 7.03 18.70
N LYS A 330 -9.58 7.48 17.79
CA LYS A 330 -10.39 8.69 17.95
C LYS A 330 -11.85 8.34 17.76
N VAL A 331 -12.68 8.59 18.78
CA VAL A 331 -14.14 8.48 18.65
C VAL A 331 -14.63 9.61 17.76
N VAL A 332 -15.43 9.27 16.75
CA VAL A 332 -15.91 10.22 15.73
C VAL A 332 -17.42 10.42 15.83
N LYS A 333 -17.92 11.50 15.24
CA LYS A 333 -19.36 11.79 15.22
C LYS A 333 -20.11 10.86 14.28
N LEU A 334 -19.55 10.64 13.09
CA LEU A 334 -20.18 9.85 12.03
C LEU A 334 -19.16 8.85 11.45
N PRO A 335 -19.13 7.62 11.98
CA PRO A 335 -18.37 6.52 11.38
C PRO A 335 -19.16 5.92 10.21
N VAL A 336 -18.52 5.75 9.06
CA VAL A 336 -19.10 5.15 7.85
C VAL A 336 -18.22 3.99 7.40
N HIS A 337 -18.74 2.77 7.55
CA HIS A 337 -18.06 1.57 7.06
C HIS A 337 -18.35 1.39 5.57
N SER A 338 -17.38 1.70 4.72
CA SER A 338 -17.54 1.61 3.27
C SER A 338 -16.20 1.60 2.54
N ASP A 339 -16.20 0.99 1.35
CA ASP A 339 -15.23 1.35 0.33
C ASP A 339 -15.29 2.86 0.03
N ILE A 340 -14.13 3.52 0.07
CA ILE A 340 -14.03 4.98 -0.03
C ILE A 340 -14.30 5.48 -1.45
N LYS A 341 -13.96 4.68 -2.48
CA LYS A 341 -14.24 5.03 -3.87
C LYS A 341 -15.74 5.09 -4.12
N TYR A 342 -16.49 4.09 -3.63
CA TYR A 342 -17.94 4.08 -3.65
C TYR A 342 -18.53 5.29 -2.91
N ALA A 343 -18.08 5.54 -1.67
CA ALA A 343 -18.60 6.64 -0.86
C ALA A 343 -18.37 8.01 -1.53
N LEU A 344 -17.16 8.27 -2.04
CA LEU A 344 -16.84 9.52 -2.76
C LEU A 344 -17.65 9.66 -4.06
N SER A 345 -17.83 8.57 -4.82
CA SER A 345 -18.65 8.58 -6.04
C SER A 345 -20.08 9.01 -5.76
N GLU A 346 -20.66 8.49 -4.68
CA GLU A 346 -22.03 8.81 -4.29
C GLU A 346 -22.15 10.22 -3.69
N LEU A 347 -21.17 10.66 -2.90
CA LEU A 347 -21.07 12.04 -2.44
C LEU A 347 -20.97 13.03 -3.61
N ASN A 348 -20.18 12.71 -4.64
CA ASN A 348 -20.09 13.51 -5.87
C ASN A 348 -21.43 13.59 -6.60
N ARG A 349 -22.18 12.47 -6.65
CA ARG A 349 -23.55 12.44 -7.22
C ARG A 349 -24.50 13.34 -6.44
N LEU A 350 -24.43 13.33 -5.11
CA LEU A 350 -25.26 14.18 -4.24
C LEU A 350 -24.91 15.66 -4.40
N LEU A 351 -23.63 16.02 -4.42
CA LEU A 351 -23.16 17.40 -4.65
C LEU A 351 -23.60 17.93 -6.02
N ARG A 352 -23.42 17.13 -7.08
CA ARG A 352 -23.86 17.48 -8.43
C ARG A 352 -25.37 17.69 -8.51
N SER A 353 -26.17 16.78 -7.91
CA SER A 353 -27.62 16.93 -7.83
C SER A 353 -28.05 18.17 -7.04
N GLY A 354 -27.22 18.60 -6.08
CA GLY A 354 -27.40 19.83 -5.31
C GLY A 354 -26.95 21.11 -6.01
N GLY A 355 -26.50 21.04 -7.27
CA GLY A 355 -26.04 22.20 -8.04
C GLY A 355 -24.60 22.64 -7.75
N HIS A 356 -23.82 21.82 -7.04
CA HIS A 356 -22.40 22.10 -6.76
C HIS A 356 -21.54 21.67 -7.94
N GLU A 357 -21.25 22.62 -8.84
CA GLU A 357 -20.33 22.40 -9.96
C GLU A 357 -18.86 22.33 -9.51
N ARG A 358 -18.03 21.70 -10.34
CA ARG A 358 -16.58 21.62 -10.08
C ARG A 358 -15.95 23.00 -10.22
N VAL A 359 -15.15 23.39 -9.23
CA VAL A 359 -14.36 24.62 -9.24
C VAL A 359 -12.89 24.26 -9.06
N GLN A 360 -12.06 24.64 -10.02
CA GLN A 360 -10.61 24.34 -10.02
C GLN A 360 -9.75 25.49 -9.47
N ALA A 361 -10.31 26.71 -9.45
CA ALA A 361 -9.65 27.92 -8.98
C ALA A 361 -10.69 28.94 -8.49
N ALA A 362 -10.24 29.95 -7.74
CA ALA A 362 -11.09 31.02 -7.21
C ALA A 362 -12.25 30.49 -6.34
N PHE A 363 -11.91 29.69 -5.33
CA PHE A 363 -12.89 29.13 -4.39
C PHE A 363 -13.62 30.25 -3.64
N SER A 364 -14.94 30.21 -3.67
CA SER A 364 -15.83 31.19 -3.05
C SER A 364 -16.54 30.64 -1.81
N ALA A 365 -16.50 29.32 -1.60
CA ALA A 365 -16.98 28.72 -0.37
C ALA A 365 -16.07 29.14 0.79
N ASN A 366 -16.62 29.56 1.93
CA ASN A 366 -15.88 29.88 3.15
C ASN A 366 -14.64 30.80 2.91
N PRO A 367 -14.82 32.02 2.37
CA PRO A 367 -13.70 32.89 1.97
C PRO A 367 -12.74 33.21 3.14
N GLU A 368 -13.28 33.45 4.34
CA GLU A 368 -12.48 33.70 5.54
C GLU A 368 -11.55 32.52 5.90
N TRP A 369 -11.99 31.29 5.62
CA TRP A 369 -11.22 30.08 5.88
C TRP A 369 -10.03 29.97 4.92
N PHE A 370 -10.27 30.18 3.63
CA PHE A 370 -9.21 30.21 2.62
C PHE A 370 -8.20 31.34 2.88
N ASP A 371 -8.66 32.51 3.30
CA ASP A 371 -7.78 33.62 3.68
C ASP A 371 -6.90 33.27 4.88
N GLN A 372 -7.45 32.60 5.89
CA GLN A 372 -6.68 32.12 7.04
C GLN A 372 -5.61 31.09 6.62
N ILE A 373 -5.97 30.11 5.79
CA ILE A 373 -5.02 29.13 5.25
C ILE A 373 -3.91 29.82 4.44
N LYS A 374 -4.27 30.80 3.60
CA LYS A 374 -3.30 31.57 2.80
C LYS A 374 -2.33 32.34 3.70
N ARG A 375 -2.81 32.92 4.82
CA ARG A 375 -1.94 33.56 5.82
C ARG A 375 -0.95 32.57 6.43
N TRP A 376 -1.38 31.36 6.79
CA TRP A 376 -0.46 30.34 7.32
C TRP A 376 0.56 29.87 6.28
N LYS A 377 0.13 29.59 5.04
CA LYS A 377 1.04 29.21 3.95
C LYS A 377 2.11 30.28 3.70
N LYS A 378 1.73 31.57 3.75
CA LYS A 378 2.67 32.68 3.60
C LYS A 378 3.62 32.82 4.79
N ARG A 379 3.13 32.62 6.01
CA ARG A 379 3.92 32.82 7.24
C ARG A 379 4.85 31.65 7.55
N TYR A 380 4.44 30.44 7.20
CA TYR A 380 5.14 29.20 7.55
C TYR A 380 5.25 28.25 6.34
N PRO A 381 5.91 28.67 5.25
CA PRO A 381 6.21 27.76 4.14
C PRO A 381 7.19 26.67 4.58
N LEU A 382 7.26 25.58 3.80
CA LEU A 382 8.43 24.71 3.85
C LEU A 382 9.64 25.49 3.32
N ASP A 383 10.68 25.59 4.12
CA ASP A 383 11.87 26.38 3.81
C ASP A 383 13.15 25.66 4.26
N PHE A 384 14.24 25.95 3.57
CA PHE A 384 15.59 25.54 3.94
C PHE A 384 16.59 26.58 3.44
N LYS A 385 17.69 26.74 4.17
CA LYS A 385 18.75 27.65 3.77
C LYS A 385 19.66 26.98 2.76
N ASP A 386 19.60 27.45 1.51
CA ASP A 386 20.55 27.05 0.49
C ASP A 386 21.91 27.74 0.70
N THR A 387 22.99 27.04 0.38
CA THR A 387 24.36 27.49 0.63
C THR A 387 25.27 27.00 -0.49
N GLU A 388 26.19 27.85 -0.96
CA GLU A 388 27.10 27.48 -2.06
C GLU A 388 28.12 26.40 -1.66
N ASP A 389 28.46 26.31 -0.37
CA ASP A 389 29.57 25.47 0.12
C ASP A 389 29.17 24.00 0.34
N VAL A 390 27.88 23.69 0.52
CA VAL A 390 27.39 22.33 0.83
C VAL A 390 26.10 22.00 0.09
N ILE A 391 26.00 20.76 -0.36
CA ILE A 391 24.79 20.25 -1.01
C ILE A 391 23.69 20.06 0.03
N GLN A 392 22.65 20.89 -0.04
CA GLN A 392 21.47 20.72 0.81
C GLN A 392 20.61 19.56 0.29
N PRO A 393 20.27 18.56 1.14
CA PRO A 393 19.47 17.40 0.69
C PRO A 393 18.11 17.79 0.12
N GLN A 394 17.49 18.84 0.66
CA GLN A 394 16.23 19.41 0.17
C GLN A 394 16.38 19.99 -1.26
N HIS A 395 17.54 20.58 -1.57
CA HIS A 395 17.84 21.11 -2.91
C HIS A 395 17.95 19.97 -3.93
N VAL A 396 18.64 18.87 -3.57
CA VAL A 396 18.77 17.69 -4.43
C VAL A 396 17.39 17.15 -4.84
N ILE A 397 16.45 17.08 -3.90
CA ILE A 397 15.11 16.56 -4.14
C ILE A 397 14.28 17.51 -5.00
N LYS A 398 14.37 18.83 -4.78
CA LYS A 398 13.75 19.84 -5.65
C LYS A 398 14.26 19.74 -7.09
N LEU A 399 15.58 19.65 -7.26
CA LEU A 399 16.19 19.49 -8.58
C LEU A 399 15.77 18.18 -9.25
N LEU A 400 15.68 17.09 -8.49
CA LEU A 400 15.15 15.82 -8.99
C LEU A 400 13.71 15.96 -9.49
N TYR A 401 12.85 16.65 -8.73
CA TYR A 401 11.48 16.93 -9.16
C TYR A 401 11.44 17.70 -10.49
N GLU A 402 12.28 18.74 -10.64
CA GLU A 402 12.37 19.55 -11.86
C GLU A 402 12.83 18.70 -13.06
N LEU A 403 13.92 17.95 -12.91
CA LEU A 403 14.51 17.11 -13.96
C LEU A 403 13.57 15.97 -14.40
N THR A 404 12.81 15.41 -13.47
CA THR A 404 11.83 14.35 -13.74
C THR A 404 10.45 14.90 -14.12
N ARG A 405 10.25 16.22 -14.03
CA ARG A 405 8.95 16.89 -14.18
C ARG A 405 7.85 16.29 -13.30
N GLY A 406 8.24 15.82 -12.11
CA GLY A 406 7.34 15.12 -11.20
C GLY A 406 6.84 13.75 -11.69
N ASP A 407 7.39 13.19 -12.77
CA ASP A 407 6.91 11.92 -13.37
C ASP A 407 7.65 10.68 -12.87
N ALA A 408 8.66 10.79 -12.01
CA ALA A 408 9.30 9.61 -11.44
C ALA A 408 8.41 8.91 -10.39
N ILE A 409 8.64 7.60 -10.22
CA ILE A 409 8.27 6.85 -9.02
C ILE A 409 9.45 6.98 -8.06
N ILE A 410 9.17 7.42 -6.84
CA ILE A 410 10.14 7.63 -5.78
C ILE A 410 9.98 6.54 -4.73
N THR A 411 11.06 5.86 -4.42
CA THR A 411 11.17 5.01 -3.23
C THR A 411 12.10 5.66 -2.21
N THR A 412 12.01 5.25 -0.95
CA THR A 412 12.91 5.76 0.09
C THR A 412 13.27 4.68 1.10
N GLY A 413 14.43 4.79 1.73
CA GLY A 413 14.63 4.21 3.07
C GLY A 413 13.83 4.95 4.15
N VAL A 414 14.32 4.93 5.38
CA VAL A 414 13.63 5.53 6.54
C VAL A 414 14.58 6.45 7.30
N GLY A 415 14.13 7.68 7.58
CA GLY A 415 14.93 8.70 8.24
C GLY A 415 14.60 10.12 7.79
N GLN A 416 15.56 11.05 7.92
CA GLN A 416 15.37 12.43 7.46
C GLN A 416 15.16 12.52 5.95
N HIS A 417 15.89 11.72 5.17
CA HIS A 417 15.77 11.65 3.71
C HIS A 417 14.36 11.28 3.25
N GLN A 418 13.70 10.37 3.96
CA GLN A 418 12.30 10.00 3.74
C GLN A 418 11.36 11.20 3.95
N MET A 419 11.57 11.97 5.01
CA MET A 419 10.74 13.15 5.30
C MET A 419 10.97 14.24 4.24
N TRP A 420 12.23 14.50 3.87
CA TRP A 420 12.55 15.48 2.84
C TRP A 420 12.02 15.07 1.46
N ALA A 421 12.03 13.78 1.13
CA ALA A 421 11.43 13.26 -0.10
C ALA A 421 9.94 13.59 -0.16
N GLY A 422 9.20 13.33 0.92
CA GLY A 422 7.79 13.69 1.04
C GLY A 422 7.52 15.20 1.11
N GLN A 423 8.46 16.02 1.56
CA GLN A 423 8.28 17.49 1.68
C GLN A 423 8.57 18.24 0.38
N TYR A 424 9.63 17.83 -0.32
CA TYR A 424 10.27 18.63 -1.38
C TYR A 424 10.10 18.07 -2.80
N TYR A 425 9.68 16.81 -2.95
CA TYR A 425 9.22 16.31 -4.24
C TYR A 425 7.70 16.50 -4.32
N ASN A 426 7.18 17.17 -5.35
CA ASN A 426 5.73 17.39 -5.46
C ASN A 426 5.06 16.24 -6.20
N PHE A 427 4.23 15.47 -5.50
CA PHE A 427 3.54 14.30 -6.05
C PHE A 427 2.17 14.68 -6.62
N SER A 428 1.87 14.19 -7.83
CA SER A 428 0.64 14.59 -8.56
C SER A 428 -0.27 13.42 -8.95
N ARG A 429 0.16 12.17 -8.76
CA ARG A 429 -0.67 10.99 -9.02
C ARG A 429 -0.41 9.90 -7.95
N PRO A 430 -1.37 8.99 -7.73
CA PRO A 430 -1.21 7.91 -6.76
C PRO A 430 -0.07 6.96 -7.17
N ARG A 431 0.44 6.19 -6.20
CA ARG A 431 1.47 5.16 -6.41
C ARG A 431 2.80 5.69 -6.96
N GLN A 432 3.10 6.97 -6.76
CA GLN A 432 4.42 7.54 -7.03
C GLN A 432 5.37 7.49 -5.84
N PHE A 433 4.85 7.65 -4.63
CA PHE A 433 5.66 7.67 -3.42
C PHE A 433 5.52 6.33 -2.71
N LEU A 434 6.57 5.51 -2.77
CA LEU A 434 6.59 4.17 -2.17
C LEU A 434 7.57 4.19 -1.00
N THR A 435 7.04 4.19 0.21
CA THR A 435 7.84 4.21 1.44
C THR A 435 7.28 3.22 2.45
N SER A 436 8.14 2.67 3.31
CA SER A 436 7.73 2.03 4.56
C SER A 436 7.35 3.10 5.58
N ALA A 437 6.10 3.12 6.03
CA ALA A 437 5.63 4.14 6.98
C ALA A 437 5.19 3.54 8.32
N GLY A 438 4.27 2.58 8.30
CA GLY A 438 3.69 2.00 9.50
C GLY A 438 4.71 1.24 10.34
N LEU A 439 5.57 0.45 9.69
CA LEU A 439 6.68 -0.23 10.36
C LEU A 439 7.94 0.65 10.40
N GLY A 440 8.20 1.43 9.34
CA GLY A 440 9.40 2.25 9.25
C GLY A 440 10.67 1.42 9.08
N ALA A 441 10.65 0.45 8.17
CA ALA A 441 11.77 -0.46 7.92
C ALA A 441 12.87 0.19 7.07
N MET A 442 14.07 0.34 7.64
CA MET A 442 15.29 0.66 6.89
C MET A 442 15.68 -0.51 5.96
N GLY A 443 16.42 -0.23 4.88
CA GLY A 443 16.73 -1.21 3.84
C GLY A 443 15.58 -1.49 2.86
N PHE A 444 14.44 -0.80 3.00
CA PHE A 444 13.28 -0.93 2.13
C PHE A 444 13.47 -0.31 0.73
N GLY A 445 14.18 0.82 0.66
CA GLY A 445 14.21 1.73 -0.49
C GLY A 445 14.61 1.05 -1.79
N PHE A 446 15.88 0.67 -1.92
CA PHE A 446 16.42 0.11 -3.15
C PHE A 446 15.73 -1.19 -3.64
N PRO A 447 15.45 -2.19 -2.80
CA PRO A 447 14.71 -3.37 -3.24
C PRO A 447 13.30 -3.03 -3.74
N SER A 448 12.60 -2.11 -3.06
CA SER A 448 11.28 -1.64 -3.51
C SER A 448 11.36 -0.89 -4.85
N ALA A 449 12.44 -0.14 -5.09
CA ALA A 449 12.73 0.50 -6.36
C ALA A 449 12.87 -0.53 -7.49
N MET A 450 13.56 -1.63 -7.23
CA MET A 450 13.66 -2.74 -8.19
C MET A 450 12.28 -3.32 -8.51
N GLY A 451 11.47 -3.59 -7.48
CA GLY A 451 10.09 -4.06 -7.64
C GLY A 451 9.23 -3.14 -8.49
N ALA A 452 9.26 -1.84 -8.20
CA ALA A 452 8.51 -0.82 -8.96
C ALA A 452 9.03 -0.67 -10.40
N LYS A 453 10.35 -0.79 -10.62
CA LYS A 453 10.94 -0.72 -11.96
C LYS A 453 10.59 -1.94 -12.82
N VAL A 454 10.47 -3.12 -12.19
CA VAL A 454 9.98 -4.32 -12.87
C VAL A 454 8.49 -4.18 -13.24
N ALA A 455 7.68 -3.59 -12.35
CA ALA A 455 6.28 -3.31 -12.64
C ALA A 455 6.09 -2.26 -13.76
N HIS A 456 6.98 -1.26 -13.82
CA HIS A 456 6.90 -0.13 -14.74
C HIS A 456 8.24 0.08 -15.47
N PRO A 457 8.59 -0.78 -16.44
CA PRO A 457 9.90 -0.75 -17.09
C PRO A 457 10.18 0.57 -17.82
N ASP A 458 9.14 1.28 -18.28
CA ASP A 458 9.28 2.55 -19.01
C ASP A 458 9.37 3.79 -18.12
N LYS A 459 9.02 3.66 -16.83
CA LYS A 459 9.03 4.80 -15.89
C LYS A 459 10.41 5.01 -15.28
N GLN A 460 10.74 6.26 -14.98
CA GLN A 460 11.88 6.56 -14.10
C GLN A 460 11.51 6.13 -12.69
N VAL A 461 12.37 5.32 -12.06
CA VAL A 461 12.23 4.89 -10.68
C VAL A 461 13.51 5.27 -9.95
N VAL A 462 13.38 6.08 -8.92
CA VAL A 462 14.48 6.67 -8.17
C VAL A 462 14.30 6.39 -6.69
N ASP A 463 15.24 5.67 -6.12
CA ASP A 463 15.40 5.50 -4.69
C ASP A 463 16.14 6.71 -4.10
N ILE A 464 15.46 7.51 -3.28
CA ILE A 464 16.11 8.55 -2.49
C ILE A 464 16.41 7.92 -1.13
N ASP A 465 17.66 7.58 -0.88
CA ASP A 465 18.05 6.83 0.31
C ASP A 465 19.08 7.55 1.18
N GLY A 466 19.17 7.13 2.44
CA GLY A 466 20.21 7.55 3.38
C GLY A 466 21.27 6.46 3.47
N ASP A 467 22.50 6.82 3.79
CA ASP A 467 23.64 5.90 3.82
C ASP A 467 23.41 4.68 4.75
N GLY A 468 22.84 4.90 5.93
CA GLY A 468 22.50 3.81 6.85
C GLY A 468 21.40 2.87 6.33
N SER A 469 20.38 3.40 5.64
CA SER A 469 19.29 2.59 5.07
C SER A 469 19.77 1.80 3.84
N PHE A 470 20.51 2.47 2.94
CA PHE A 470 21.00 1.87 1.70
C PHE A 470 21.94 0.68 1.96
N LEU A 471 22.82 0.82 2.96
CA LEU A 471 23.78 -0.23 3.32
C LEU A 471 23.10 -1.54 3.74
N MET A 472 21.91 -1.49 4.35
CA MET A 472 21.23 -2.68 4.87
C MET A 472 20.82 -3.70 3.80
N ASN A 473 20.53 -3.26 2.57
CA ASN A 473 20.20 -4.14 1.44
C ASN A 473 21.05 -3.85 0.19
N VAL A 474 22.28 -3.36 0.38
CA VAL A 474 23.21 -3.00 -0.71
C VAL A 474 23.52 -4.18 -1.65
N GLN A 475 23.42 -5.42 -1.16
CA GLN A 475 23.63 -6.63 -1.96
C GLN A 475 22.65 -6.76 -3.13
N GLU A 476 21.48 -6.09 -3.07
CA GLU A 476 20.51 -6.11 -4.16
C GLU A 476 21.00 -5.35 -5.41
N LEU A 477 22.06 -4.54 -5.32
CA LEU A 477 22.75 -4.00 -6.50
C LEU A 477 23.21 -5.11 -7.45
N ALA A 478 23.64 -6.26 -6.92
CA ALA A 478 24.00 -7.41 -7.73
C ALA A 478 22.78 -8.01 -8.46
N CYS A 479 21.61 -8.02 -7.82
CA CYS A 479 20.36 -8.43 -8.46
C CYS A 479 19.99 -7.48 -9.58
N ALA A 480 19.96 -6.17 -9.29
CA ALA A 480 19.63 -5.14 -10.27
C ALA A 480 20.55 -5.20 -11.50
N HIS A 481 21.86 -5.39 -11.31
CA HIS A 481 22.82 -5.52 -12.41
C HIS A 481 22.56 -6.76 -13.26
N ILE A 482 22.41 -7.94 -12.64
CA ILE A 482 22.24 -9.22 -13.36
C ILE A 482 20.90 -9.29 -14.10
N GLU A 483 19.86 -8.72 -13.52
CA GLU A 483 18.50 -8.70 -14.09
C GLU A 483 18.25 -7.53 -15.06
N GLY A 484 19.22 -6.64 -15.24
CA GLY A 484 19.07 -5.43 -16.05
C GLY A 484 18.02 -4.45 -15.52
N ILE A 485 17.76 -4.45 -14.20
CA ILE A 485 16.75 -3.59 -13.58
C ILE A 485 17.34 -2.20 -13.34
N ALA A 486 17.02 -1.26 -14.23
CA ALA A 486 17.59 0.08 -14.24
C ALA A 486 16.92 1.06 -13.25
N ALA A 487 16.73 0.66 -11.99
CA ALA A 487 16.36 1.58 -10.91
C ALA A 487 17.56 2.49 -10.57
N LYS A 488 17.30 3.75 -10.24
CA LYS A 488 18.33 4.73 -9.85
C LYS A 488 18.36 4.87 -8.33
N ALA A 489 19.51 5.18 -7.76
CA ALA A 489 19.64 5.50 -6.34
C ALA A 489 20.34 6.85 -6.18
N ILE A 490 19.80 7.72 -5.34
CA ILE A 490 20.38 8.97 -4.87
C ILE A 490 20.59 8.83 -3.38
N ILE A 491 21.84 8.66 -2.97
CA ILE A 491 22.20 8.47 -1.57
C ILE A 491 22.51 9.83 -0.95
N LEU A 492 21.62 10.32 -0.10
CA LEU A 492 21.80 11.50 0.73
C LEU A 492 22.67 11.12 1.93
N ASN A 493 23.96 10.95 1.65
CA ASN A 493 24.95 10.46 2.60
C ASN A 493 25.34 11.55 3.61
N ASN A 494 24.87 11.42 4.85
CA ASN A 494 25.22 12.33 5.95
C ASN A 494 26.10 11.67 7.02
N GLN A 495 26.53 10.42 6.80
CA GLN A 495 27.38 9.62 7.69
C GLN A 495 26.75 9.33 9.07
N HIS A 496 25.44 9.48 9.20
CA HIS A 496 24.73 9.35 10.46
C HIS A 496 23.40 8.62 10.29
N LEU A 497 22.90 8.09 11.40
CA LEU A 497 21.47 7.78 11.52
C LEU A 497 20.72 9.09 11.77
N GLY A 498 20.61 9.93 10.74
CA GLY A 498 20.26 11.36 10.88
C GLY A 498 18.96 11.64 11.65
N MET A 499 17.94 10.78 11.53
CA MET A 499 16.73 10.94 12.33
C MET A 499 17.00 10.69 13.82
N VAL A 500 17.82 9.70 14.18
CA VAL A 500 18.19 9.44 15.58
C VAL A 500 18.99 10.62 16.13
N VAL A 501 19.99 11.09 15.38
CA VAL A 501 20.82 12.26 15.76
C VAL A 501 19.96 13.49 16.01
N GLN A 502 18.98 13.78 15.15
CA GLN A 502 18.08 14.92 15.35
C GLN A 502 17.28 14.85 16.66
N TRP A 503 16.99 13.66 17.17
CA TRP A 503 16.32 13.50 18.48
C TRP A 503 17.31 13.51 19.65
N GLU A 504 18.60 13.24 19.41
CA GLU A 504 19.69 13.35 20.39
C GLU A 504 20.17 14.79 20.57
N ASP A 505 20.14 15.59 19.49
CA ASP A 505 20.42 17.02 19.47
C ASP A 505 19.38 17.76 20.33
N ARG A 506 19.65 17.84 21.63
CA ARG A 506 18.81 18.54 22.62
C ARG A 506 18.96 20.05 22.56
#